data_AF-A0A960DQB3-F1
#
_entry.id   AF-A0A960DQB3-F1
#
_cell.length_a   1.000
_cell.length_b   1.000
_cell.length_c   1.000
_cell.angle_alpha   90.00
_cell.angle_beta   90.00
_cell.angle_gamma   90.00
#
_symmetry.space_group_name_H-M   'P 1'
#
loop_
_entity.id
_entity.type
_entity.pdbx_description
1 polymer ?
#
loop_
_entity_poly.entity_id
_entity_poly.type
_entity_poly.pdbx_seq_one_letter_code
_entity_poly.pdbx_strand_id
1 'polypeptide(L)'
;MEWILLVLAAAVLVFGIGVVLWNRRRSATPVAPAPTARPLPSRPSPPPQAPTEEPASEAAAGEPEPLLTEPEATAEPQPEVPAERPTFRSRMGKARSALTGAFLGIRGRRGITDDTWDDLEEALLRADVGVRVTDELLGGLKARVKAKEITEPDALLDALQAEMTSRLDGADRSLRFEPGQSDSPNVWLFVGVNGVGKTTTIGKVANRQKAEGRSVLLAAGDTFRAAAAEQLTTWAERSGAELVRGNEGGDPSAVIFDGIERASARGIDLVLGDTAGRLHTKTNLMDELRKVRRVAAKGKGRVTEVLLVIDATTGQNGLTQAREFGAATTVDGEGGVTGVVLTKLDGSAKGGIV
;
A
#
# COMPACT_ATOMS: atom_id res chain seq x y z
N MET A 1 68.60 4.95 4.28
CA MET A 1 67.17 4.85 3.94
C MET A 1 66.25 5.16 5.13
N GLU A 2 66.64 4.87 6.38
CA GLU A 2 65.76 5.07 7.56
C GLU A 2 65.41 6.54 7.87
N TRP A 3 66.34 7.48 7.67
CA TRP A 3 66.07 8.90 7.96
C TRP A 3 65.02 9.53 7.01
N ILE A 4 64.93 9.03 5.77
CA ILE A 4 63.94 9.49 4.79
C ILE A 4 62.52 9.08 5.21
N LEU A 5 62.38 7.88 5.78
CA LEU A 5 61.10 7.39 6.30
C LEU A 5 60.65 8.18 7.53
N LEU A 6 61.57 8.60 8.40
CA LEU A 6 61.25 9.45 9.55
C LEU A 6 60.80 10.86 9.13
N VAL A 7 61.45 11.44 8.10
CA VAL A 7 61.05 12.75 7.56
C VAL A 7 59.68 12.68 6.89
N LEU A 8 59.40 11.60 6.14
CA LEU A 8 58.08 11.37 5.54
C LEU A 8 56.98 11.16 6.59
N ALA A 9 57.25 10.39 7.65
CA ALA A 9 56.30 10.20 8.74
C ALA A 9 55.99 11.51 9.48
N ALA A 10 57.01 12.34 9.72
CA ALA A 10 56.82 13.66 10.32
C ALA A 10 56.01 14.60 9.40
N ALA A 11 56.26 14.57 8.09
CA ALA A 11 55.50 15.37 7.12
C ALA A 11 54.02 14.97 7.06
N VAL A 12 53.72 13.67 7.08
CA VAL A 12 52.33 13.15 7.11
C VAL A 12 51.63 13.53 8.42
N LEU A 13 52.33 13.48 9.56
CA LEU A 13 51.78 13.86 10.86
C LEU A 13 51.44 15.36 10.90
N VAL A 14 52.36 16.22 10.44
CA VAL A 14 52.15 17.67 10.38
C VAL A 14 51.03 18.02 9.41
N PHE A 15 50.95 17.36 8.26
CA PHE A 15 49.87 17.55 7.30
C PHE A 15 48.52 17.08 7.87
N GLY A 16 48.48 15.92 8.52
CA GLY A 16 47.27 15.39 9.17
C GLY A 16 46.75 16.29 10.28
N ILE A 17 47.64 16.78 11.16
CA ILE A 17 47.28 17.74 12.22
C ILE A 17 46.81 19.06 11.60
N GLY A 18 47.47 19.53 10.53
CA GLY A 18 47.06 20.73 9.78
C GLY A 18 45.66 20.62 9.19
N VAL A 19 45.32 19.48 8.59
CA VAL A 19 43.98 19.20 8.03
C VAL A 19 42.92 19.13 9.12
N VAL A 20 43.20 18.47 10.26
CA VAL A 20 42.27 18.39 11.39
C VAL A 20 42.00 19.77 12.01
N LEU A 21 43.04 20.58 12.19
CA LEU A 21 42.91 21.96 12.70
C LEU A 21 42.18 22.87 11.70
N TRP A 22 42.42 22.70 10.40
CA TRP A 22 41.71 23.41 9.34
C TRP A 22 40.22 23.07 9.31
N ASN A 23 39.88 21.78 9.46
CA ASN A 23 38.49 21.34 9.47
C ASN A 23 37.74 21.76 10.74
N ARG A 24 38.43 21.80 11.89
CA ARG A 24 37.89 22.38 13.13
C ARG A 24 37.61 23.88 13.02
N ARG A 25 38.47 24.65 12.34
CA ARG A 25 38.21 26.08 12.10
C ARG A 25 37.03 26.36 11.18
N ARG A 26 36.76 25.49 10.19
CA ARG A 26 35.57 25.60 9.33
C ARG A 26 34.25 25.20 10.01
N SER A 27 34.33 24.43 11.09
CA SER A 27 33.14 24.01 11.87
C SER A 27 32.70 25.04 12.92
N ALA A 28 33.44 26.13 13.09
CA ALA A 28 33.10 27.22 14.00
C ALA A 28 32.42 28.37 13.24
N THR A 29 31.12 28.22 12.97
CA THR A 29 30.28 29.36 12.59
C THR A 29 30.12 30.27 13.82
N PRO A 30 30.35 31.59 13.75
CA PRO A 30 30.05 32.48 14.86
C PRO A 30 28.54 32.50 15.09
N VAL A 31 28.09 32.01 16.24
CA VAL A 31 26.72 32.23 16.72
C VAL A 31 26.63 33.71 17.10
N ALA A 32 25.88 34.49 16.31
CA ALA A 32 25.52 35.85 16.67
C ALA A 32 24.75 35.84 18.01
N PRO A 33 24.98 36.79 18.93
CA PRO A 33 24.19 36.87 20.15
C PRO A 33 22.72 37.12 19.80
N ALA A 34 21.84 36.34 20.42
CA ALA A 34 20.39 36.48 20.25
C ALA A 34 19.95 37.91 20.61
N PRO A 35 19.06 38.55 19.83
CA PRO A 35 18.48 39.82 20.22
C PRO A 35 17.65 39.61 21.49
N THR A 36 17.94 40.41 22.52
CA THR A 36 17.07 40.57 23.69
C THR A 36 15.69 41.01 23.20
N ALA A 37 14.71 40.12 23.33
CA ALA A 37 13.33 40.43 23.03
C ALA A 37 12.85 41.55 23.98
N ARG A 38 12.70 42.75 23.45
CA ARG A 38 11.77 43.73 24.02
C ARG A 38 10.37 43.11 23.98
N PRO A 39 9.57 43.19 25.06
CA PRO A 39 8.18 42.81 24.99
C PRO A 39 7.50 43.74 23.97
N LEU A 40 6.99 43.16 22.88
CA LEU A 40 6.08 43.86 21.97
C LEU A 40 4.78 44.13 22.73
N PRO A 41 4.17 45.33 22.58
CA PRO A 41 2.87 45.59 23.18
C PRO A 41 1.85 44.57 22.64
N SER A 42 1.13 43.95 23.56
CA SER A 42 -0.02 43.09 23.27
C SER A 42 -0.98 43.84 22.36
N ARG A 43 -1.16 43.34 21.13
CA ARG A 43 -2.29 43.75 20.29
C ARG A 43 -3.56 43.24 20.98
N PRO A 44 -4.56 44.08 21.24
CA PRO A 44 -5.84 43.61 21.78
C PRO A 44 -6.48 42.64 20.78
N SER A 45 -6.92 41.49 21.27
CA SER A 45 -7.79 40.57 20.54
C SER A 45 -9.05 41.31 20.09
N PRO A 46 -9.54 41.11 18.86
CA PRO A 46 -10.84 41.65 18.48
C PRO A 46 -11.93 41.00 19.36
N PRO A 47 -12.92 41.78 19.83
CA PRO A 47 -14.01 41.23 20.63
C PRO A 47 -14.85 40.24 19.79
N PRO A 48 -15.48 39.24 20.43
CA PRO A 48 -16.41 38.35 19.75
C PRO A 48 -17.61 39.17 19.24
N GLN A 49 -17.88 39.07 17.93
CA GLN A 49 -19.09 39.63 17.34
C GLN A 49 -20.28 38.79 17.81
N ALA A 50 -21.15 39.41 18.61
CA ALA A 50 -22.49 38.93 18.86
C ALA A 50 -23.34 39.07 17.58
N PRO A 51 -24.33 38.18 17.34
CA PRO A 51 -25.26 38.35 16.22
C PRO A 51 -26.08 39.62 16.45
N THR A 52 -26.00 40.58 15.52
CA THR A 52 -26.86 41.77 15.51
C THR A 52 -28.20 41.40 14.90
N GLU A 53 -29.26 41.60 15.69
CA GLU A 53 -30.65 41.66 15.27
C GLU A 53 -30.86 42.83 14.29
N GLU A 54 -31.46 42.56 13.12
CA GLU A 54 -32.05 43.58 12.26
C GLU A 54 -33.53 43.80 12.65
N PRO A 55 -34.01 45.05 12.81
CA PRO A 55 -35.42 45.32 13.02
C PRO A 55 -36.15 45.63 11.69
N ALA A 56 -37.22 44.85 11.49
CA ALA A 56 -38.56 45.18 10.99
C ALA A 56 -38.78 46.11 9.78
N SER A 57 -39.42 45.55 8.75
CA SER A 57 -40.47 46.22 7.98
C SER A 57 -41.58 45.22 7.62
N GLU A 58 -42.82 45.65 7.81
CA GLU A 58 -44.07 44.89 7.86
C GLU A 58 -44.66 44.46 6.50
N ALA A 59 -45.34 43.31 6.57
CA ALA A 59 -46.63 42.96 5.96
C ALA A 59 -46.76 42.80 4.44
N ALA A 60 -46.97 41.54 4.00
CA ALA A 60 -48.14 41.16 3.22
C ALA A 60 -48.39 39.65 3.29
N ALA A 61 -49.67 39.30 3.42
CA ALA A 61 -50.26 38.00 3.70
C ALA A 61 -50.03 36.89 2.67
N GLY A 62 -50.12 35.65 3.15
CA GLY A 62 -50.29 34.44 2.33
C GLY A 62 -50.00 33.17 3.11
N GLU A 63 -50.98 32.68 3.89
CA GLU A 63 -50.96 31.31 4.45
C GLU A 63 -50.94 30.26 3.34
N PRO A 64 -50.08 29.23 3.40
CA PRO A 64 -50.31 27.98 2.69
C PRO A 64 -50.90 26.93 3.63
N GLU A 65 -52.01 26.34 3.20
CA GLU A 65 -52.71 25.20 3.81
C GLU A 65 -51.77 24.01 4.09
N PRO A 66 -52.03 23.21 5.15
CA PRO A 66 -51.26 22.00 5.40
C PRO A 66 -51.64 20.90 4.39
N LEU A 67 -50.72 20.59 3.48
CA LEU A 67 -50.77 19.38 2.66
C LEU A 67 -50.61 18.16 3.58
N LEU A 68 -51.74 17.48 3.80
CA LEU A 68 -51.84 16.15 4.38
C LEU A 68 -50.95 15.19 3.56
N THR A 69 -49.85 14.74 4.13
CA THR A 69 -49.04 13.65 3.58
C THR A 69 -49.63 12.34 4.06
N GLU A 70 -50.19 11.57 3.13
CA GLU A 70 -50.62 10.20 3.37
C GLU A 70 -49.41 9.33 3.78
N PRO A 71 -49.57 8.39 4.74
CA PRO A 71 -48.47 7.53 5.14
C PRO A 71 -48.14 6.57 4.01
N GLU A 72 -46.92 6.69 3.49
CA GLU A 72 -46.34 5.78 2.51
C GLU A 72 -46.32 4.36 3.10
N ALA A 73 -47.05 3.45 2.44
CA ALA A 73 -47.21 2.07 2.86
C ALA A 73 -45.84 1.40 3.07
N THR A 74 -45.65 0.83 4.25
CA THR A 74 -44.49 -0.01 4.57
C THR A 74 -44.47 -1.21 3.62
N ALA A 75 -43.61 -1.16 2.60
CA ALA A 75 -43.34 -2.30 1.75
C ALA A 75 -42.66 -3.39 2.58
N GLU A 76 -43.28 -4.57 2.67
CA GLU A 76 -42.69 -5.75 3.28
C GLU A 76 -41.36 -6.10 2.61
N PRO A 77 -40.31 -6.46 3.37
CA PRO A 77 -39.02 -6.84 2.78
C PRO A 77 -39.19 -8.15 1.99
N GLN A 78 -39.08 -8.06 0.67
CA GLN A 78 -39.01 -9.23 -0.19
C GLN A 78 -37.75 -10.04 0.14
N PRO A 79 -37.80 -11.38 0.10
CA PRO A 79 -36.65 -12.22 0.38
C PRO A 79 -35.54 -11.94 -0.64
N GLU A 80 -34.39 -11.46 -0.16
CA GLU A 80 -33.18 -11.29 -0.96
C GLU A 80 -32.75 -12.65 -1.52
N VAL A 81 -32.99 -12.87 -2.81
CA VAL A 81 -32.37 -13.96 -3.56
C VAL A 81 -30.85 -13.84 -3.37
N PRO A 82 -30.12 -14.91 -2.99
CA PRO A 82 -28.68 -14.81 -2.77
C PRO A 82 -28.02 -14.32 -4.05
N ALA A 83 -27.55 -13.07 -4.06
CA ALA A 83 -26.87 -12.50 -5.21
C ALA A 83 -25.67 -13.40 -5.58
N GLU A 84 -25.68 -13.96 -6.78
CA GLU A 84 -24.56 -14.74 -7.29
C GLU A 84 -23.27 -13.93 -7.13
N ARG A 85 -22.28 -14.49 -6.43
CA ARG A 85 -21.02 -13.78 -6.20
C ARG A 85 -20.36 -13.51 -7.55
N PRO A 86 -20.13 -12.24 -7.94
CA PRO A 86 -19.59 -11.94 -9.26
C PRO A 86 -18.21 -12.59 -9.41
N THR A 87 -18.03 -13.30 -10.53
CA THR A 87 -16.79 -14.02 -10.86
C THR A 87 -15.60 -13.05 -11.00
N PHE A 88 -14.37 -13.56 -10.87
CA PHE A 88 -13.16 -12.74 -11.09
C PHE A 88 -13.15 -12.08 -12.47
N ARG A 89 -13.65 -12.78 -13.50
CA ARG A 89 -13.75 -12.26 -14.87
C ARG A 89 -14.73 -11.09 -14.97
N SER A 90 -15.88 -11.15 -14.30
CA SER A 90 -16.83 -10.04 -14.34
C SER A 90 -16.32 -8.81 -13.58
N ARG A 91 -15.55 -9.02 -12.51
CA ARG A 91 -14.88 -7.93 -11.77
C ARG A 91 -13.83 -7.23 -12.64
N MET A 92 -13.04 -7.94 -13.43
CA MET A 92 -12.05 -7.34 -14.35
C MET A 92 -12.65 -6.69 -15.61
N GLY A 93 -13.97 -6.49 -15.68
CA GLY A 93 -14.67 -6.06 -16.89
C GLY A 93 -14.14 -4.76 -17.51
N LYS A 94 -13.81 -3.75 -16.67
CA LYS A 94 -13.32 -2.44 -17.15
C LYS A 94 -11.94 -2.52 -17.81
N ALA A 95 -10.95 -3.12 -17.14
CA ALA A 95 -9.62 -3.32 -17.70
C ALA A 95 -9.65 -4.19 -18.96
N ARG A 96 -10.47 -5.26 -18.95
CA ARG A 96 -10.66 -6.12 -20.13
C ARG A 96 -11.29 -5.37 -21.29
N SER A 97 -12.30 -4.54 -21.05
CA SER A 97 -12.98 -3.78 -22.11
C SER A 97 -12.03 -2.81 -22.81
N ALA A 98 -11.15 -2.14 -22.07
CA ALA A 98 -10.17 -1.21 -22.65
C ALA A 98 -9.19 -1.93 -23.59
N LEU A 99 -8.65 -3.08 -23.18
CA LEU A 99 -7.77 -3.90 -24.01
C LEU A 99 -8.50 -4.56 -25.19
N THR A 100 -9.74 -5.04 -24.96
CA THR A 100 -10.53 -5.74 -25.99
C THR A 100 -10.89 -4.80 -27.15
N GLY A 101 -11.18 -3.52 -26.88
CA GLY A 101 -11.44 -2.53 -27.92
C GLY A 101 -10.26 -2.34 -28.88
N ALA A 102 -9.04 -2.18 -28.33
CA ALA A 102 -7.83 -2.07 -29.13
C ALA A 102 -7.55 -3.36 -29.93
N PHE A 103 -7.73 -4.52 -29.29
CA PHE A 103 -7.49 -5.81 -29.94
C PHE A 103 -8.48 -6.09 -31.08
N LEU A 104 -9.75 -5.68 -30.94
CA LEU A 104 -10.74 -5.79 -32.02
C LEU A 104 -10.37 -4.90 -33.22
N GLY A 105 -9.87 -3.69 -32.98
CA GLY A 105 -9.39 -2.80 -34.04
C GLY A 105 -8.24 -3.40 -34.83
N ILE A 106 -7.31 -4.08 -34.16
CA ILE A 106 -6.17 -4.76 -34.78
C ILE A 106 -6.60 -6.00 -35.58
N ARG A 107 -7.54 -6.80 -35.06
CA ARG A 107 -8.08 -7.97 -35.78
C ARG A 107 -8.72 -7.61 -37.12
N GLY A 108 -9.29 -6.41 -37.24
CA GLY A 108 -9.91 -5.95 -38.48
C GLY A 108 -8.93 -5.56 -39.58
N ARG A 109 -7.61 -5.54 -39.31
CA ARG A 109 -6.59 -5.10 -40.27
C ARG A 109 -6.19 -6.24 -41.21
N ARG A 110 -5.77 -5.89 -42.43
CA ARG A 110 -5.32 -6.86 -43.45
C ARG A 110 -3.91 -7.41 -43.23
N GLY A 111 -3.17 -6.90 -42.24
CA GLY A 111 -1.80 -7.28 -41.96
C GLY A 111 -1.20 -6.45 -40.83
N ILE A 112 0.04 -6.77 -40.48
CA ILE A 112 0.79 -6.12 -39.41
C ILE A 112 1.55 -4.92 -39.98
N THR A 113 1.11 -3.72 -39.62
CA THR A 113 1.66 -2.43 -40.06
C THR A 113 2.32 -1.67 -38.91
N ASP A 114 3.01 -0.57 -39.20
CA ASP A 114 3.56 0.32 -38.17
C ASP A 114 2.48 0.83 -37.21
N ASP A 115 1.34 1.28 -37.75
CA ASP A 115 0.15 1.64 -36.96
C ASP A 115 -0.34 0.51 -36.03
N THR A 116 -0.03 -0.75 -36.31
CA THR A 116 -0.45 -1.89 -35.47
C THR A 116 0.38 -1.94 -34.20
N TRP A 117 1.66 -1.59 -34.31
CA TRP A 117 2.56 -1.50 -33.16
C TRP A 117 2.23 -0.31 -32.28
N ASP A 118 1.93 0.84 -32.89
CA ASP A 118 1.54 2.05 -32.16
C ASP A 118 0.24 1.83 -31.36
N ASP A 119 -0.78 1.22 -31.99
CA ASP A 119 -2.04 0.86 -31.30
C ASP A 119 -1.81 -0.10 -30.13
N LEU A 120 -0.94 -1.10 -30.29
CA LEU A 120 -0.61 -2.05 -29.23
C LEU A 120 0.14 -1.39 -28.08
N GLU A 121 1.12 -0.53 -28.39
CA GLU A 121 1.86 0.22 -27.40
C GLU A 121 0.93 1.13 -26.60
N GLU A 122 0.10 1.91 -27.29
CA GLU A 122 -0.87 2.79 -26.65
C GLU A 122 -1.83 2.00 -25.74
N ALA A 123 -2.35 0.87 -26.22
CA ALA A 123 -3.25 0.02 -25.44
C ALA A 123 -2.59 -0.53 -24.17
N LEU A 124 -1.35 -1.02 -24.26
CA LEU A 124 -0.60 -1.56 -23.11
C LEU A 124 -0.25 -0.47 -22.10
N LEU A 125 0.16 0.71 -22.57
CA LEU A 125 0.46 1.85 -21.70
C LEU A 125 -0.80 2.38 -21.02
N ARG A 126 -1.91 2.50 -21.75
CA ARG A 126 -3.22 2.91 -21.19
C ARG A 126 -3.72 1.91 -20.14
N ALA A 127 -3.38 0.63 -20.30
CA ALA A 127 -3.66 -0.41 -19.31
C ALA A 127 -2.70 -0.37 -18.09
N ASP A 128 -1.74 0.55 -18.03
CA ASP A 128 -0.73 0.68 -16.96
C ASP A 128 0.30 -0.48 -16.89
N VAL A 129 0.61 -1.15 -18.02
CA VAL A 129 1.68 -2.18 -18.08
C VAL A 129 3.08 -1.59 -17.82
N GLY A 130 3.27 -0.33 -18.20
CA GLY A 130 4.51 0.40 -18.00
C GLY A 130 5.50 0.26 -19.17
N VAL A 131 6.21 1.36 -19.45
CA VAL A 131 7.04 1.53 -20.66
C VAL A 131 8.02 0.38 -20.88
N ARG A 132 8.84 0.07 -19.87
CA ARG A 132 9.86 -0.97 -20.00
C ARG A 132 9.28 -2.34 -20.36
N VAL A 133 8.17 -2.74 -19.73
CA VAL A 133 7.56 -4.06 -19.98
C VAL A 133 6.90 -4.07 -21.36
N THR A 134 6.23 -2.97 -21.73
CA THR A 134 5.68 -2.79 -23.09
C THR A 134 6.78 -2.89 -24.15
N ASP A 135 7.90 -2.20 -23.98
CA ASP A 135 9.03 -2.25 -24.92
C ASP A 135 9.61 -3.66 -25.07
N GLU A 136 9.81 -4.36 -23.95
CA GLU A 136 10.31 -5.74 -23.96
C GLU A 136 9.32 -6.68 -24.68
N LEU A 137 8.01 -6.57 -24.40
CA LEU A 137 6.95 -7.37 -25.04
C LEU A 137 6.91 -7.11 -26.55
N LEU A 138 6.78 -5.84 -26.95
CA LEU A 138 6.64 -5.49 -28.36
C LEU A 138 7.93 -5.74 -29.14
N GLY A 139 9.09 -5.55 -28.52
CA GLY A 139 10.39 -5.88 -29.12
C GLY A 139 10.52 -7.35 -29.47
N GLY A 140 10.12 -8.25 -28.56
CA GLY A 140 10.08 -9.70 -28.80
C GLY A 140 9.16 -10.07 -29.97
N LEU A 141 7.95 -9.52 -29.98
CA LEU A 141 6.97 -9.76 -31.06
C LEU A 141 7.43 -9.20 -32.41
N LYS A 142 8.01 -8.00 -32.45
CA LYS A 142 8.57 -7.39 -33.68
C LYS A 142 9.65 -8.27 -34.29
N ALA A 143 10.51 -8.87 -33.46
CA ALA A 143 11.54 -9.80 -33.94
C ALA A 143 10.94 -11.06 -34.61
N ARG A 144 9.88 -11.62 -34.02
CA ARG A 144 9.17 -12.81 -34.55
C ARG A 144 8.43 -12.51 -35.86
N VAL A 145 7.82 -11.33 -35.99
CA VAL A 145 7.22 -10.86 -37.25
C VAL A 145 8.28 -10.68 -38.33
N LYS A 146 9.44 -10.07 -37.98
CA LYS A 146 10.56 -9.91 -38.93
C LYS A 146 11.13 -11.25 -39.40
N ALA A 147 11.14 -12.25 -38.52
CA ALA A 147 11.52 -13.63 -38.84
C ALA A 147 10.45 -14.41 -39.64
N LYS A 148 9.29 -13.79 -39.92
CA LYS A 148 8.13 -14.41 -40.59
C LYS A 148 7.49 -15.57 -39.82
N GLU A 149 7.68 -15.61 -38.50
CA GLU A 149 7.01 -16.59 -37.62
C GLU A 149 5.56 -16.19 -37.32
N ILE A 150 5.28 -14.88 -37.36
CA ILE A 150 3.95 -14.31 -37.18
C ILE A 150 3.65 -13.45 -38.40
N THR A 151 2.59 -13.77 -39.14
CA THR A 151 2.18 -13.04 -40.35
C THR A 151 0.81 -12.40 -40.22
N GLU A 152 -0.06 -12.98 -39.39
CA GLU A 152 -1.46 -12.54 -39.24
C GLU A 152 -1.68 -11.75 -37.94
N PRO A 153 -2.55 -10.71 -37.94
CA PRO A 153 -2.90 -9.95 -36.75
C PRO A 153 -3.45 -10.80 -35.59
N ASP A 154 -4.24 -11.83 -35.88
CA ASP A 154 -4.73 -12.76 -34.86
C ASP A 154 -3.60 -13.49 -34.15
N ALA A 155 -2.64 -14.01 -34.93
CA ALA A 155 -1.48 -14.71 -34.39
C ALA A 155 -0.58 -13.78 -33.56
N LEU A 156 -0.51 -12.50 -33.91
CA LEU A 156 0.20 -11.48 -33.13
C LEU A 156 -0.45 -11.29 -31.75
N LEU A 157 -1.78 -11.19 -31.68
CA LEU A 157 -2.51 -11.03 -30.43
C LEU A 157 -2.41 -12.27 -29.53
N ASP A 158 -2.50 -13.46 -30.12
CA ASP A 158 -2.31 -14.71 -29.39
C ASP A 158 -0.88 -14.83 -28.84
N ALA A 159 0.12 -14.41 -29.63
CA ALA A 159 1.51 -14.37 -29.20
C ALA A 159 1.74 -13.37 -28.05
N LEU A 160 1.13 -12.18 -28.11
CA LEU A 160 1.17 -11.20 -27.01
C LEU A 160 0.57 -11.78 -25.74
N GLN A 161 -0.61 -12.41 -25.82
CA GLN A 161 -1.25 -13.04 -24.66
C GLN A 161 -0.38 -14.16 -24.07
N ALA A 162 0.23 -14.98 -24.92
CA ALA A 162 1.13 -16.04 -24.48
C ALA A 162 2.37 -15.47 -23.76
N GLU A 163 2.98 -14.42 -24.30
CA GLU A 163 4.16 -13.80 -23.70
C GLU A 163 3.84 -13.13 -22.36
N MET A 164 2.70 -12.42 -22.27
CA MET A 164 2.23 -11.85 -21.01
C MET A 164 1.97 -12.96 -19.97
N THR A 165 1.39 -14.09 -20.40
CA THR A 165 1.13 -15.23 -19.50
C THR A 165 2.41 -15.89 -19.03
N SER A 166 3.39 -16.08 -19.92
CA SER A 166 4.67 -16.72 -19.57
C SER A 166 5.48 -15.90 -18.58
N ARG A 167 5.36 -14.56 -18.60
CA ARG A 167 6.02 -13.70 -17.61
C ARG A 167 5.48 -13.88 -16.19
N LEU A 168 4.25 -14.37 -16.06
CA LEU A 168 3.61 -14.70 -14.78
C LEU A 168 3.78 -16.18 -14.38
N ASP A 169 4.42 -16.97 -15.24
CA ASP A 169 4.67 -18.38 -14.98
C ASP A 169 5.83 -18.56 -14.01
N GLY A 170 5.81 -19.65 -13.23
CA GLY A 170 6.82 -19.93 -12.20
C GLY A 170 6.78 -19.03 -10.97
N ALA A 171 5.92 -18.02 -10.91
CA ALA A 171 5.71 -17.24 -9.69
C ALA A 171 5.03 -18.10 -8.61
N ASP A 172 5.64 -18.20 -7.43
CA ASP A 172 5.00 -18.84 -6.28
C ASP A 172 3.79 -18.01 -5.82
N ARG A 173 2.63 -18.66 -5.76
CA ARG A 173 1.34 -18.06 -5.37
C ARG A 173 0.87 -18.54 -4.00
N SER A 174 1.67 -19.36 -3.33
CA SER A 174 1.38 -19.85 -1.99
C SER A 174 1.61 -18.75 -0.96
N LEU A 175 0.83 -18.78 0.13
CA LEU A 175 1.10 -17.95 1.30
C LEU A 175 1.90 -18.80 2.28
N ARG A 176 3.07 -18.31 2.71
CA ARG A 176 3.96 -19.05 3.60
C ARG A 176 3.37 -19.18 4.98
N PHE A 177 3.13 -20.42 5.32
CA PHE A 177 2.72 -20.85 6.64
C PHE A 177 3.58 -22.05 7.01
N GLU A 178 4.30 -21.94 8.13
CA GLU A 178 5.17 -22.98 8.64
C GLU A 178 4.45 -23.68 9.80
N PRO A 179 3.99 -24.93 9.63
CA PRO A 179 3.33 -25.68 10.70
C PRO A 179 4.33 -26.14 11.78
N GLY A 180 3.86 -26.33 13.01
CA GLY A 180 4.50 -27.26 13.95
C GLY A 180 5.51 -26.70 14.96
N GLN A 181 5.58 -25.39 15.18
CA GLN A 181 6.28 -24.83 16.35
C GLN A 181 5.26 -24.36 17.38
N SER A 182 4.95 -25.20 18.38
CA SER A 182 3.88 -24.95 19.37
C SER A 182 4.02 -23.62 20.12
N ASP A 183 5.24 -23.11 20.28
CA ASP A 183 5.50 -21.88 21.03
C ASP A 183 5.80 -20.68 20.13
N SER A 184 5.79 -20.83 18.80
CA SER A 184 6.17 -19.78 17.85
C SER A 184 5.13 -19.58 16.74
N PRO A 185 4.17 -18.65 16.92
CA PRO A 185 3.12 -18.39 15.94
C PRO A 185 3.69 -17.83 14.64
N ASN A 186 3.04 -18.17 13.52
CA ASN A 186 3.30 -17.49 12.25
C ASN A 186 2.79 -16.05 12.36
N VAL A 187 3.54 -15.10 11.81
CA VAL A 187 3.19 -13.67 11.81
C VAL A 187 3.14 -13.18 10.37
N TRP A 188 1.96 -12.68 9.97
CA TRP A 188 1.76 -12.01 8.69
C TRP A 188 1.51 -10.52 8.94
N LEU A 189 2.45 -9.69 8.47
CA LEU A 189 2.34 -8.24 8.57
C LEU A 189 1.73 -7.66 7.31
N PHE A 190 0.73 -6.78 7.45
CA PHE A 190 0.07 -6.13 6.32
C PHE A 190 0.52 -4.68 6.24
N VAL A 191 1.26 -4.35 5.19
CA VAL A 191 1.82 -3.02 4.98
C VAL A 191 1.24 -2.37 3.73
N GLY A 192 1.34 -1.05 3.64
CA GLY A 192 0.81 -0.27 2.51
C GLY A 192 0.21 1.05 2.97
N VAL A 193 -0.15 1.90 2.01
CA VAL A 193 -0.65 3.25 2.32
C VAL A 193 -2.10 3.24 2.81
N ASN A 194 -2.60 4.38 3.29
CA ASN A 194 -3.99 4.50 3.72
C ASN A 194 -4.95 4.36 2.53
N GLY A 195 -6.12 3.76 2.77
CA GLY A 195 -7.18 3.65 1.76
C GLY A 195 -7.01 2.52 0.73
N VAL A 196 -5.88 1.81 0.72
CA VAL A 196 -5.64 0.65 -0.19
C VAL A 196 -6.37 -0.62 0.22
N GLY A 197 -7.03 -0.63 1.39
CA GLY A 197 -7.83 -1.76 1.85
C GLY A 197 -7.08 -2.78 2.71
N LYS A 198 -6.05 -2.37 3.47
CA LYS A 198 -5.31 -3.22 4.43
C LYS A 198 -6.23 -3.93 5.43
N THR A 199 -6.92 -3.18 6.29
CA THR A 199 -7.81 -3.72 7.33
C THR A 199 -8.90 -4.63 6.76
N THR A 200 -9.48 -4.27 5.61
CA THR A 200 -10.44 -5.13 4.89
C THR A 200 -9.80 -6.43 4.38
N THR A 201 -8.56 -6.36 3.89
CA THR A 201 -7.80 -7.53 3.45
C THR A 201 -7.50 -8.45 4.63
N ILE A 202 -7.07 -7.90 5.77
CA ILE A 202 -6.83 -8.66 7.00
C ILE A 202 -8.07 -9.45 7.39
N GLY A 203 -9.25 -8.81 7.42
CA GLY A 203 -10.49 -9.50 7.75
C GLY A 203 -10.87 -10.63 6.77
N LYS A 204 -10.66 -10.41 5.46
CA LYS A 204 -10.88 -11.46 4.44
C LYS A 204 -9.91 -12.63 4.61
N VAL A 205 -8.64 -12.33 4.86
CA VAL A 205 -7.60 -13.34 5.11
C VAL A 205 -7.92 -14.10 6.39
N ALA A 206 -8.28 -13.42 7.48
CA ALA A 206 -8.68 -14.04 8.74
C ALA A 206 -9.81 -15.05 8.52
N ASN A 207 -10.87 -14.64 7.83
CA ASN A 207 -12.01 -15.52 7.53
C ASN A 207 -11.59 -16.74 6.69
N ARG A 208 -10.72 -16.55 5.69
CA ARG A 208 -10.19 -17.66 4.90
C ARG A 208 -9.34 -18.61 5.74
N GLN A 209 -8.44 -18.10 6.56
CA GLN A 209 -7.55 -18.90 7.40
C GLN A 209 -8.33 -19.69 8.47
N LYS A 210 -9.35 -19.07 9.07
CA LYS A 210 -10.32 -19.74 9.95
C LYS A 210 -11.10 -20.85 9.24
N ALA A 211 -11.54 -20.61 8.00
CA ALA A 211 -12.22 -21.62 7.19
C ALA A 211 -11.30 -22.79 6.80
N GLU A 212 -9.99 -22.54 6.71
CA GLU A 212 -8.96 -23.56 6.55
C GLU A 212 -8.59 -24.26 7.88
N GLY A 213 -9.31 -23.98 8.97
CA GLY A 213 -9.18 -24.66 10.27
C GLY A 213 -8.11 -24.08 11.20
N ARG A 214 -7.44 -22.99 10.80
CA ARG A 214 -6.39 -22.36 11.63
C ARG A 214 -6.99 -21.49 12.72
N SER A 215 -6.34 -21.44 13.87
CA SER A 215 -6.61 -20.42 14.89
C SER A 215 -5.92 -19.10 14.51
N VAL A 216 -6.60 -17.97 14.68
CA VAL A 216 -6.16 -16.66 14.18
C VAL A 216 -6.33 -15.59 15.25
N LEU A 217 -5.32 -14.74 15.40
CA LEU A 217 -5.35 -13.52 16.21
C LEU A 217 -5.06 -12.31 15.31
N LEU A 218 -5.85 -11.24 15.48
CA LEU A 218 -5.64 -9.95 14.81
C LEU A 218 -4.96 -8.99 15.78
N ALA A 219 -3.91 -8.32 15.33
CA ALA A 219 -3.21 -7.29 16.11
C ALA A 219 -3.41 -5.91 15.46
N ALA A 220 -4.08 -5.00 16.18
CA ALA A 220 -4.47 -3.68 15.68
C ALA A 220 -3.32 -2.66 15.77
N GLY A 221 -2.30 -2.81 14.92
CA GLY A 221 -1.14 -1.91 14.89
C GLY A 221 -1.37 -0.57 14.16
N ASP A 222 -2.52 -0.31 13.53
CA ASP A 222 -2.89 1.06 13.09
C ASP A 222 -3.42 1.87 14.29
N THR A 223 -2.53 2.20 15.22
CA THR A 223 -2.87 2.84 16.51
C THR A 223 -3.28 4.31 16.36
N PHE A 224 -2.98 4.95 15.23
CA PHE A 224 -3.29 6.36 14.96
C PHE A 224 -4.71 6.60 14.42
N ARG A 225 -5.47 5.53 14.16
CA ARG A 225 -6.80 5.62 13.58
C ARG A 225 -7.76 4.80 14.44
N ALA A 226 -8.44 5.44 15.39
CA ALA A 226 -9.47 4.79 16.21
C ALA A 226 -10.47 3.97 15.36
N ALA A 227 -10.97 4.56 14.27
CA ALA A 227 -11.88 3.89 13.35
C ALA A 227 -11.29 2.63 12.67
N ALA A 228 -9.96 2.55 12.48
CA ALA A 228 -9.32 1.35 11.93
C ALA A 228 -9.33 0.21 12.95
N ALA A 229 -9.07 0.50 14.22
CA ALA A 229 -9.17 -0.47 15.30
C ALA A 229 -10.62 -0.97 15.49
N GLU A 230 -11.61 -0.08 15.44
CA GLU A 230 -13.03 -0.45 15.43
C GLU A 230 -13.39 -1.32 14.22
N GLN A 231 -12.95 -0.95 13.02
CA GLN A 231 -13.20 -1.76 11.82
C GLN A 231 -12.58 -3.16 11.95
N LEU A 232 -11.35 -3.27 12.47
CA LEU A 232 -10.70 -4.57 12.69
C LEU A 232 -11.43 -5.41 13.74
N THR A 233 -12.11 -4.77 14.70
CA THR A 233 -13.00 -5.42 15.68
C THR A 233 -14.11 -6.17 15.01
N THR A 234 -14.86 -5.47 14.17
CA THR A 234 -15.99 -6.06 13.45
C THR A 234 -15.51 -7.24 12.60
N TRP A 235 -14.31 -7.16 12.04
CA TRP A 235 -13.70 -8.29 11.32
C TRP A 235 -13.31 -9.45 12.22
N ALA A 236 -12.75 -9.19 13.41
CA ALA A 236 -12.45 -10.23 14.40
C ALA A 236 -13.72 -10.97 14.81
N GLU A 237 -14.77 -10.24 15.17
CA GLU A 237 -16.08 -10.78 15.55
C GLU A 237 -16.70 -11.61 14.41
N ARG A 238 -16.69 -11.09 13.18
CA ARG A 238 -17.24 -11.79 12.00
C ARG A 238 -16.49 -13.07 11.64
N SER A 239 -15.18 -13.12 11.87
CA SER A 239 -14.34 -14.28 11.56
C SER A 239 -14.17 -15.25 12.74
N GLY A 240 -14.60 -14.86 13.94
CA GLY A 240 -14.31 -15.58 15.18
C GLY A 240 -12.81 -15.64 15.49
N ALA A 241 -12.06 -14.62 15.09
CA ALA A 241 -10.65 -14.46 15.42
C ALA A 241 -10.49 -13.72 16.75
N GLU A 242 -9.39 -13.98 17.46
CA GLU A 242 -9.02 -13.18 18.61
C GLU A 242 -8.51 -11.81 18.19
N LEU A 243 -8.51 -10.85 19.13
CA LEU A 243 -8.08 -9.48 18.86
C LEU A 243 -7.23 -8.93 19.99
N VAL A 244 -6.14 -8.26 19.61
CA VAL A 244 -5.31 -7.43 20.49
C VAL A 244 -5.31 -6.01 19.96
N ARG A 245 -5.50 -5.05 20.87
CA ARG A 245 -5.45 -3.62 20.57
C ARG A 245 -4.62 -2.91 21.62
N GLY A 246 -3.87 -1.90 21.17
CA GLY A 246 -3.23 -0.94 22.06
C GLY A 246 -4.12 0.28 22.33
N ASN A 247 -3.58 1.20 23.10
CA ASN A 247 -4.16 2.53 23.28
C ASN A 247 -4.06 3.33 21.98
N GLU A 248 -5.02 4.23 21.76
CA GLU A 248 -4.97 5.18 20.65
C GLU A 248 -3.69 6.03 20.73
N GLY A 249 -2.99 6.16 19.59
CA GLY A 249 -1.68 6.81 19.51
C GLY A 249 -0.53 6.04 20.18
N GLY A 250 -0.76 4.82 20.67
CA GLY A 250 0.27 3.96 21.23
C GLY A 250 1.28 3.44 20.20
N ASP A 251 2.36 2.80 20.64
CA ASP A 251 3.39 2.24 19.77
C ASP A 251 2.88 0.99 19.02
N PRO A 252 2.77 1.01 17.68
CA PRO A 252 2.33 -0.17 16.91
C PRO A 252 3.17 -1.40 17.16
N SER A 253 4.48 -1.23 17.36
CA SER A 253 5.39 -2.36 17.56
C SER A 253 5.06 -3.12 18.84
N ALA A 254 4.60 -2.41 19.89
CA ALA A 254 4.17 -3.03 21.13
C ALA A 254 2.88 -3.83 20.94
N VAL A 255 1.90 -3.31 20.20
CA VAL A 255 0.64 -4.02 19.92
C VAL A 255 0.89 -5.33 19.15
N ILE A 256 1.78 -5.30 18.16
CA ILE A 256 2.14 -6.52 17.42
C ILE A 256 2.86 -7.52 18.34
N PHE A 257 3.79 -7.06 19.16
CA PHE A 257 4.51 -7.92 20.13
C PHE A 257 3.56 -8.58 21.13
N ASP A 258 2.62 -7.81 21.71
CA ASP A 258 1.61 -8.33 22.64
C ASP A 258 0.68 -9.34 21.96
N GLY A 259 0.35 -9.12 20.69
CA GLY A 259 -0.38 -10.07 19.85
C GLY A 259 0.36 -11.41 19.71
N ILE A 260 1.67 -11.36 19.48
CA ILE A 260 2.54 -12.54 19.35
C ILE A 260 2.63 -13.30 20.68
N GLU A 261 2.87 -12.61 21.80
CA GLU A 261 2.96 -13.25 23.11
C GLU A 261 1.63 -13.88 23.53
N ARG A 262 0.50 -13.20 23.29
CA ARG A 262 -0.83 -13.78 23.53
C ARG A 262 -1.07 -14.99 22.64
N ALA A 263 -0.72 -14.93 21.36
CA ALA A 263 -0.89 -16.05 20.44
C ALA A 263 -0.08 -17.25 20.89
N SER A 264 1.19 -17.06 21.23
CA SER A 264 2.06 -18.12 21.79
C SER A 264 1.46 -18.72 23.08
N ALA A 265 1.05 -17.89 24.04
CA ALA A 265 0.50 -18.36 25.32
C ALA A 265 -0.82 -19.15 25.17
N ARG A 266 -1.55 -18.93 24.07
CA ARG A 266 -2.82 -19.60 23.79
C ARG A 266 -2.71 -20.70 22.73
N GLY A 267 -1.52 -20.96 22.19
CA GLY A 267 -1.32 -21.89 21.09
C GLY A 267 -2.06 -21.49 19.81
N ILE A 268 -2.16 -20.19 19.52
CA ILE A 268 -2.76 -19.67 18.28
C ILE A 268 -1.75 -19.76 17.13
N ASP A 269 -2.18 -20.29 16.00
CA ASP A 269 -1.33 -20.62 14.86
C ASP A 269 -0.79 -19.40 14.11
N LEU A 270 -1.61 -18.36 13.99
CA LEU A 270 -1.40 -17.23 13.08
C LEU A 270 -1.79 -15.88 13.69
N VAL A 271 -0.86 -14.94 13.65
CA VAL A 271 -1.06 -13.52 13.96
C VAL A 271 -1.12 -12.72 12.66
N LEU A 272 -2.20 -11.97 12.46
CA LEU A 272 -2.34 -11.00 11.37
C LEU A 272 -2.18 -9.59 11.95
N GLY A 273 -1.06 -8.93 11.62
CA GLY A 273 -0.74 -7.59 12.11
C GLY A 273 -1.16 -6.49 11.13
N ASP A 274 -2.06 -5.60 11.55
CA ASP A 274 -2.33 -4.34 10.84
C ASP A 274 -1.22 -3.32 11.13
N THR A 275 -0.94 -2.42 10.20
CA THR A 275 0.06 -1.36 10.38
C THR A 275 -0.49 -0.01 9.91
N ALA A 276 0.10 1.08 10.41
CA ALA A 276 -0.16 2.41 9.88
C ALA A 276 0.18 2.52 8.37
N GLY A 277 -0.45 3.45 7.67
CA GLY A 277 -0.24 3.70 6.23
C GLY A 277 -0.13 5.17 5.82
N ARG A 278 0.21 6.06 6.76
CA ARG A 278 0.28 7.52 6.52
C ARG A 278 1.54 7.89 5.71
N LEU A 279 1.46 7.89 4.37
CA LEU A 279 2.62 8.18 3.49
C LEU A 279 3.08 9.65 3.49
N HIS A 280 2.24 10.60 3.95
CA HIS A 280 2.56 12.04 3.91
C HIS A 280 3.78 12.43 4.76
N THR A 281 4.23 11.57 5.67
CA THR A 281 5.50 11.67 6.41
C THR A 281 6.38 10.46 6.11
N LYS A 282 6.76 10.28 4.83
CA LYS A 282 7.49 9.11 4.31
C LYS A 282 8.57 8.56 5.25
N THR A 283 9.44 9.41 5.80
CA THR A 283 10.52 8.98 6.69
C THR A 283 10.01 8.33 7.98
N ASN A 284 9.03 8.96 8.65
CA ASN A 284 8.48 8.46 9.91
C ASN A 284 7.74 7.12 9.72
N LEU A 285 6.99 6.98 8.63
CA LEU A 285 6.29 5.73 8.33
C LEU A 285 7.27 4.57 8.10
N MET A 286 8.32 4.81 7.30
CA MET A 286 9.28 3.75 6.99
C MET A 286 10.09 3.31 8.23
N ASP A 287 10.45 4.25 9.10
CA ASP A 287 11.13 3.95 10.37
C ASP A 287 10.23 3.17 11.34
N GLU A 288 8.94 3.51 11.39
CA GLU A 288 7.94 2.78 12.15
C GLU A 288 7.78 1.35 11.64
N LEU A 289 7.68 1.14 10.33
CA LEU A 289 7.58 -0.20 9.73
C LEU A 289 8.83 -1.04 9.98
N ARG A 290 10.04 -0.45 9.88
CA ARG A 290 11.30 -1.10 10.26
C ARG A 290 11.26 -1.58 11.70
N LYS A 291 10.79 -0.72 12.61
CA LYS A 291 10.66 -1.05 14.03
C LYS A 291 9.65 -2.17 14.25
N VAL A 292 8.47 -2.10 13.63
CA VAL A 292 7.43 -3.13 13.72
C VAL A 292 7.95 -4.48 13.25
N ARG A 293 8.55 -4.57 12.06
CA ARG A 293 9.13 -5.83 11.56
C ARG A 293 10.17 -6.37 12.54
N ARG A 294 11.12 -5.53 12.95
CA ARG A 294 12.20 -5.94 13.87
C ARG A 294 11.65 -6.47 15.19
N VAL A 295 10.61 -5.83 15.75
CA VAL A 295 9.98 -6.28 17.00
C VAL A 295 9.16 -7.55 16.79
N ALA A 296 8.45 -7.68 15.67
CA ALA A 296 7.67 -8.87 15.34
C ALA A 296 8.54 -10.13 15.13
N ALA A 297 9.80 -9.95 14.71
CA ALA A 297 10.78 -11.02 14.57
C ALA A 297 11.54 -11.36 15.87
N LYS A 298 11.26 -10.66 16.99
CA LYS A 298 11.88 -10.96 18.29
C LYS A 298 11.02 -11.95 19.08
N GLY A 299 11.67 -12.58 20.06
CA GLY A 299 10.99 -13.45 21.02
C GLY A 299 10.43 -14.67 20.31
N LYS A 300 9.11 -14.84 20.41
CA LYS A 300 8.41 -16.03 19.93
C LYS A 300 7.81 -15.87 18.52
N GLY A 301 7.76 -14.67 17.98
CA GLY A 301 7.13 -14.42 16.68
C GLY A 301 8.00 -14.86 15.51
N ARG A 302 7.39 -15.56 14.54
CA ARG A 302 8.04 -15.89 13.27
C ARG A 302 7.36 -15.17 12.13
N VAL A 303 7.98 -14.10 11.63
CA VAL A 303 7.45 -13.33 10.49
C VAL A 303 7.65 -14.12 9.20
N THR A 304 6.63 -14.87 8.78
CA THR A 304 6.66 -15.66 7.55
C THR A 304 6.18 -14.87 6.34
N GLU A 305 5.32 -13.86 6.54
CA GLU A 305 4.83 -12.99 5.48
C GLU A 305 4.84 -11.51 5.89
N VAL A 306 5.23 -10.67 4.94
CA VAL A 306 4.99 -9.23 4.88
C VAL A 306 4.24 -8.96 3.57
N LEU A 307 2.93 -8.82 3.68
CA LEU A 307 2.03 -8.61 2.54
C LEU A 307 1.85 -7.13 2.28
N LEU A 308 2.33 -6.66 1.13
CA LEU A 308 2.11 -5.30 0.67
C LEU A 308 0.76 -5.19 -0.03
N VAL A 309 -0.13 -4.38 0.52
CA VAL A 309 -1.44 -4.11 -0.07
C VAL A 309 -1.37 -2.86 -0.94
N ILE A 310 -1.69 -3.01 -2.23
CA ILE A 310 -1.69 -1.94 -3.23
C ILE A 310 -3.10 -1.86 -3.84
N ASP A 311 -3.54 -0.62 -4.08
CA ASP A 311 -4.76 -0.34 -4.82
C ASP A 311 -4.45 -0.36 -6.33
N ALA A 312 -5.13 -1.23 -7.08
CA ALA A 312 -4.91 -1.38 -8.53
C ALA A 312 -5.23 -0.13 -9.35
N THR A 313 -5.89 0.88 -8.77
CA THR A 313 -6.10 2.19 -9.44
C THR A 313 -4.85 3.07 -9.41
N THR A 314 -3.85 2.75 -8.59
CA THR A 314 -2.62 3.56 -8.44
C THR A 314 -1.66 3.42 -9.62
N GLY A 315 -1.81 2.39 -10.46
CA GLY A 315 -0.95 2.15 -11.62
C GLY A 315 0.54 2.09 -11.23
N GLN A 316 1.41 2.63 -12.07
CA GLN A 316 2.87 2.56 -11.87
C GLN A 316 3.39 3.18 -10.55
N ASN A 317 2.60 4.01 -9.86
CA ASN A 317 2.95 4.49 -8.52
C ASN A 317 3.06 3.36 -7.48
N GLY A 318 2.30 2.27 -7.67
CA GLY A 318 2.37 1.09 -6.82
C GLY A 318 3.73 0.41 -6.86
N LEU A 319 4.44 0.45 -7.99
CA LEU A 319 5.78 -0.13 -8.13
C LEU A 319 6.83 0.62 -7.30
N THR A 320 6.75 1.95 -7.26
CA THR A 320 7.61 2.77 -6.40
C THR A 320 7.33 2.48 -4.93
N GLN A 321 6.05 2.34 -4.55
CA GLN A 321 5.67 1.93 -3.19
C GLN A 321 6.24 0.55 -2.85
N ALA A 322 6.15 -0.42 -3.76
CA ALA A 322 6.70 -1.76 -3.54
C ALA A 322 8.19 -1.75 -3.21
N ARG A 323 8.98 -0.92 -3.90
CA ARG A 323 10.41 -0.76 -3.60
C ARG A 323 10.65 -0.10 -2.24
N GLU A 324 9.94 0.99 -1.94
CA GLU A 324 10.09 1.73 -0.67
C GLU A 324 9.70 0.84 0.54
N PHE A 325 8.55 0.18 0.49
CA PHE A 325 8.06 -0.71 1.54
C PHE A 325 8.91 -1.99 1.66
N GLY A 326 9.37 -2.54 0.52
CA GLY A 326 10.33 -3.65 0.49
C GLY A 326 11.58 -3.30 1.27
N ALA A 327 12.22 -2.17 0.96
CA ALA A 327 13.42 -1.70 1.65
C ALA A 327 13.20 -1.41 3.14
N ALA A 328 12.00 -0.93 3.53
CA ALA A 328 11.69 -0.65 4.92
C ALA A 328 11.39 -1.92 5.76
N THR A 329 11.03 -3.03 5.13
CA THR A 329 10.66 -4.27 5.83
C THR A 329 11.75 -5.34 5.77
N THR A 330 12.81 -5.11 4.99
CA THR A 330 14.05 -5.89 5.07
C THR A 330 14.84 -5.52 6.31
N VAL A 331 15.22 -6.49 7.13
CA VAL A 331 16.03 -6.28 8.33
C VAL A 331 17.03 -7.44 8.44
N ASP A 332 18.28 -7.11 8.73
CA ASP A 332 19.42 -8.04 8.81
C ASP A 332 19.70 -8.81 7.49
N GLY A 333 19.36 -8.21 6.34
CA GLY A 333 19.55 -8.82 5.02
C GLY A 333 18.50 -9.88 4.66
N GLU A 334 17.59 -10.19 5.59
CA GLU A 334 16.50 -11.14 5.41
C GLU A 334 15.13 -10.45 5.46
N GLY A 335 14.16 -11.02 4.75
CA GLY A 335 12.82 -10.45 4.65
C GLY A 335 12.72 -9.23 3.72
N GLY A 336 11.65 -8.46 3.89
CA GLY A 336 11.14 -7.55 2.89
C GLY A 336 9.70 -7.92 2.54
N VAL A 337 9.10 -7.25 1.57
CA VAL A 337 7.78 -7.63 1.05
C VAL A 337 7.87 -9.02 0.43
N THR A 338 7.13 -9.96 1.00
CA THR A 338 7.12 -11.37 0.62
C THR A 338 6.01 -11.73 -0.35
N GLY A 339 4.95 -10.90 -0.37
CA GLY A 339 3.81 -11.06 -1.24
C GLY A 339 3.11 -9.73 -1.46
N VAL A 340 2.34 -9.64 -2.55
CA VAL A 340 1.58 -8.45 -2.92
C VAL A 340 0.09 -8.79 -2.96
N VAL A 341 -0.73 -7.93 -2.38
CA VAL A 341 -2.19 -7.99 -2.47
C VAL A 341 -2.67 -6.81 -3.29
N LEU A 342 -3.25 -7.10 -4.46
CA LEU A 342 -3.87 -6.10 -5.33
C LEU A 342 -5.36 -6.01 -5.03
N THR A 343 -5.80 -4.82 -4.61
CA THR A 343 -7.21 -4.54 -4.27
C THR A 343 -7.87 -3.67 -5.34
N LYS A 344 -9.20 -3.58 -5.29
CA LYS A 344 -10.03 -2.71 -6.15
C LYS A 344 -9.87 -2.93 -7.66
N LEU A 345 -9.45 -4.13 -8.07
CA LEU A 345 -9.38 -4.54 -9.47
C LEU A 345 -10.73 -4.43 -10.20
N ASP A 346 -11.83 -4.51 -9.45
CA ASP A 346 -13.20 -4.34 -9.95
C ASP A 346 -13.53 -2.93 -10.45
N GLY A 347 -12.85 -1.93 -9.89
CA GLY A 347 -13.05 -0.52 -10.25
C GLY A 347 -12.13 -0.02 -11.35
N SER A 348 -11.05 -0.75 -11.67
CA SER A 348 -9.90 -0.22 -12.42
C SER A 348 -9.93 -0.62 -13.90
N ALA A 349 -9.61 0.34 -14.78
CA ALA A 349 -9.21 0.08 -16.16
C ALA A 349 -7.69 -0.16 -16.28
N LYS A 350 -6.95 0.06 -15.19
CA LYS A 350 -5.48 0.05 -15.08
C LYS A 350 -4.99 -1.29 -14.51
N GLY A 351 -5.36 -2.38 -15.17
CA GLY A 351 -5.09 -3.75 -14.70
C GLY A 351 -3.68 -4.26 -14.99
N GLY A 352 -2.90 -3.55 -15.81
CA GLY A 352 -1.59 -3.97 -16.30
C GLY A 352 -0.43 -3.82 -15.31
N ILE A 353 -0.66 -3.22 -14.14
CA ILE A 353 0.34 -3.14 -13.06
C ILE A 353 0.71 -4.52 -12.48
N VAL A 354 -0.13 -5.54 -12.70
CA VAL A 354 -0.03 -6.89 -12.10
C VAL A 354 1.23 -7.62 -12.54
#